data_AF-A0ABD6LXN9-F1
#
_entry.id   AF-A0ABD6LXN9-F1
#
_cell.length_a   1.000
_cell.length_b   1.000
_cell.length_c   1.000
_cell.angle_alpha   90.00
_cell.angle_beta   90.00
_cell.angle_gamma   90.00
#
_symmetry.space_group_name_H-M   'P 1'
#
loop_
_entity.id
_entity.type
_entity.pdbx_description
1 polymer ?
#
loop_
_entity_poly.entity_id
_entity_poly.type
_entity_poly.pdbx_seq_one_letter_code
_entity_poly.pdbx_strand_id
1 'polypeptide(L)'
;MKNWSTEHTKEVKKWLDVDSYRKFEELPLIQLYHELLARTLFFKPYHEEFEAEAVRLYIDRIFTGKPFLITEKHLGYLTREDTLYQPPHFFLTTTERLAQLSINGLRNSLFFWDGSDEYSVNREFLDSPVSEALPKLFRDTVMVEIDLANGTDEEIAESLKAALPQWRKVRGIEADTTDAIRFGYGTIKKLINYRLIPMIDILVWSTLHKVRISEDRLSRLLYTDDDDEEQTRLNHQIRDTDRPLAIKAASIPFIRQFHLFINKNSHLKNIRVSDVMKIADSD
;
A
#
# COMPACT_ATOMS: atom_id res chain seq x y z
N MET A 1 -26.22 5.26 13.46
CA MET A 1 -24.99 5.34 14.27
C MET A 1 -25.36 5.94 15.62
N LYS A 2 -24.74 5.46 16.71
CA LYS A 2 -24.95 5.97 18.08
C LYS A 2 -24.09 7.20 18.33
N ASN A 3 -24.48 8.04 19.28
CA ASN A 3 -23.65 9.15 19.75
C ASN A 3 -22.55 8.67 20.70
N TRP A 4 -21.41 9.35 20.70
CA TRP A 4 -20.32 9.10 21.64
C TRP A 4 -20.77 9.32 23.09
N SER A 5 -20.21 8.56 24.04
CA SER A 5 -20.55 8.63 25.46
C SER A 5 -19.30 8.49 26.35
N THR A 6 -19.49 8.64 27.66
CA THR A 6 -18.42 8.46 28.65
C THR A 6 -17.90 7.02 28.68
N GLU A 7 -18.76 6.03 28.43
CA GLU A 7 -18.42 4.61 28.40
C GLU A 7 -17.50 4.32 27.21
N HIS A 8 -17.83 4.84 26.02
CA HIS A 8 -16.96 4.73 24.84
C HIS A 8 -15.58 5.36 25.08
N THR A 9 -15.53 6.48 25.83
CA THR A 9 -14.25 7.11 26.21
C THR A 9 -13.43 6.19 27.12
N LYS A 10 -14.08 5.56 28.12
CA LYS A 10 -13.41 4.60 29.01
C LYS A 10 -12.92 3.38 28.24
N GLU A 11 -13.69 2.88 27.27
CA GLU A 11 -13.30 1.74 26.44
C GLU A 11 -12.09 2.05 25.56
N VAL A 12 -12.08 3.19 24.87
CA VAL A 12 -10.93 3.59 24.05
C VAL A 12 -9.69 3.82 24.91
N LYS A 13 -9.82 4.48 26.05
CA LYS A 13 -8.69 4.70 26.97
C LYS A 13 -8.12 3.43 27.61
N LYS A 14 -8.77 2.26 27.48
CA LYS A 14 -8.17 0.99 27.95
C LYS A 14 -7.02 0.51 27.08
N TRP A 15 -7.02 0.89 25.80
CA TRP A 15 -6.04 0.41 24.83
C TRP A 15 -5.28 1.55 24.14
N LEU A 16 -5.88 2.74 24.04
CA LEU A 16 -5.23 3.90 23.46
C LEU A 16 -4.25 4.51 24.47
N ASP A 17 -2.96 4.31 24.20
CA ASP A 17 -1.85 4.99 24.85
C ASP A 17 -1.03 5.73 23.79
N VAL A 18 -1.12 7.06 23.78
CA VAL A 18 -0.46 7.90 22.76
C VAL A 18 1.07 7.77 22.82
N ASP A 19 1.65 7.56 24.00
CA ASP A 19 3.10 7.39 24.14
C ASP A 19 3.58 6.10 23.48
N SER A 20 2.78 5.04 23.50
CA SER A 20 3.04 3.83 22.73
C SER A 20 3.08 4.10 21.22
N TYR A 21 2.28 5.05 20.70
CA TYR A 21 2.33 5.45 19.30
C TYR A 21 3.50 6.40 18.96
N ARG A 22 4.11 7.09 19.93
CA ARG A 22 5.32 7.90 19.66
C ARG A 22 6.49 7.05 19.18
N LYS A 23 6.54 5.77 19.58
CA LYS A 23 7.57 4.81 19.14
C LYS A 23 7.55 4.50 17.64
N PHE A 24 6.53 4.92 16.88
CA PHE A 24 6.58 4.87 15.40
C PHE A 24 7.72 5.71 14.83
N GLU A 25 8.22 6.71 15.56
CA GLU A 25 9.39 7.52 15.19
C GLU A 25 10.71 6.73 15.20
N GLU A 26 10.76 5.63 15.95
CA GLU A 26 11.95 4.79 16.10
C GLU A 26 12.02 3.71 15.02
N LEU A 27 10.91 3.45 14.32
CA LEU A 27 10.84 2.43 13.28
C LEU A 27 11.70 2.82 12.06
N PRO A 28 12.26 1.83 11.36
CA PRO A 28 12.72 2.01 9.99
C PRO A 28 11.58 2.52 9.11
N LEU A 29 11.88 3.41 8.15
CA LEU A 29 10.88 3.97 7.24
C LEU A 29 10.09 2.89 6.48
N ILE A 30 10.77 1.80 6.09
CA ILE A 30 10.11 0.67 5.42
C ILE A 30 9.08 -0.02 6.32
N GLN A 31 9.32 -0.09 7.63
CA GLN A 31 8.38 -0.67 8.57
C GLN A 31 7.15 0.23 8.76
N LEU A 32 7.34 1.55 8.83
CA LEU A 32 6.23 2.52 8.83
C LEU A 32 5.33 2.37 7.59
N TYR A 33 5.93 2.15 6.42
CA TYR A 33 5.19 1.85 5.19
C TYR A 33 4.31 0.60 5.33
N HIS A 34 4.87 -0.50 5.84
CA HIS A 34 4.10 -1.74 6.03
C HIS A 34 3.02 -1.61 7.12
N GLU A 35 3.25 -0.81 8.16
CA GLU A 35 2.25 -0.50 9.20
C GLU A 35 1.02 0.22 8.63
N LEU A 36 1.23 1.16 7.70
CA LEU A 36 0.13 1.83 7.00
C LEU A 36 -0.51 0.92 5.94
N LEU A 37 0.28 0.12 5.24
CA LEU A 37 -0.22 -0.88 4.29
C LEU A 37 -1.18 -1.86 4.99
N ALA A 38 -0.83 -2.38 6.16
CA ALA A 38 -1.69 -3.24 6.96
C ALA A 38 -3.03 -2.56 7.30
N ARG A 39 -2.99 -1.27 7.65
CA ARG A 39 -4.18 -0.46 7.99
C ARG A 39 -5.09 -0.18 6.81
N THR A 40 -4.62 -0.31 5.57
CA THR A 40 -5.51 -0.20 4.39
C THR A 40 -6.59 -1.26 4.36
N LEU A 41 -6.34 -2.43 4.97
CA LEU A 41 -7.33 -3.49 5.03
C LEU A 41 -8.58 -3.05 5.80
N PHE A 42 -8.47 -2.17 6.80
CA PHE A 42 -9.61 -1.79 7.63
C PHE A 42 -10.73 -1.06 6.89
N PHE A 43 -10.40 -0.42 5.77
CA PHE A 43 -11.35 0.35 4.97
C PHE A 43 -11.65 -0.31 3.62
N LYS A 44 -11.15 -1.53 3.39
CA LYS A 44 -11.46 -2.32 2.20
C LYS A 44 -12.94 -2.76 2.26
N PRO A 45 -13.73 -2.61 1.19
CA PRO A 45 -15.16 -2.96 1.20
C PRO A 45 -15.40 -4.47 1.23
N TYR A 46 -14.44 -5.26 0.76
CA TYR A 46 -14.51 -6.72 0.72
C TYR A 46 -13.14 -7.31 1.04
N HIS A 47 -13.12 -8.37 1.84
CA HIS A 47 -11.91 -9.10 2.22
C HIS A 47 -11.97 -10.52 1.68
N GLU A 48 -10.85 -10.98 1.16
CA GLU A 48 -10.63 -12.41 0.96
C GLU A 48 -10.43 -13.09 2.32
N GLU A 49 -10.61 -14.42 2.39
CA GLU A 49 -10.65 -15.15 3.67
C GLU A 49 -9.38 -14.93 4.52
N PHE A 50 -8.20 -14.95 3.89
CA PHE A 50 -6.95 -14.68 4.58
C PHE A 50 -6.82 -13.22 5.04
N GLU A 51 -7.34 -12.26 4.27
CA GLU A 51 -7.32 -10.84 4.66
C GLU A 51 -8.26 -10.58 5.83
N ALA A 52 -9.42 -11.26 5.85
CA ALA A 52 -10.37 -11.16 6.95
C ALA A 52 -9.76 -11.65 8.26
N GLU A 53 -8.98 -12.74 8.21
CA GLU A 53 -8.25 -13.23 9.38
C GLU A 53 -7.15 -12.25 9.82
N ALA A 54 -6.37 -11.71 8.88
CA ALA A 54 -5.36 -10.70 9.19
C ALA A 54 -5.98 -9.45 9.85
N VAL A 55 -7.12 -8.96 9.34
CA VAL A 55 -7.85 -7.83 9.91
C VAL A 55 -8.28 -8.10 11.34
N ARG A 56 -8.82 -9.30 11.63
CA ARG A 56 -9.19 -9.69 13.00
C ARG A 56 -7.99 -9.63 13.95
N LEU A 57 -6.86 -10.21 13.55
CA LEU A 57 -5.63 -10.23 14.34
C LEU A 57 -5.08 -8.82 14.59
N TYR A 58 -5.13 -7.95 13.58
CA TYR A 58 -4.66 -6.57 13.73
C TYR A 58 -5.56 -5.75 14.65
N ILE A 59 -6.88 -5.89 14.53
CA ILE A 59 -7.84 -5.22 15.41
C ILE A 59 -7.63 -5.68 16.86
N ASP A 60 -7.50 -6.98 17.10
CA ASP A 60 -7.26 -7.55 18.43
C ASP A 60 -5.97 -7.00 19.05
N ARG A 61 -4.88 -6.94 18.28
CA ARG A 61 -3.63 -6.32 18.74
C ARG A 61 -3.80 -4.85 19.13
N ILE A 62 -4.42 -4.04 18.28
CA ILE A 62 -4.62 -2.61 18.57
C ILE A 62 -5.47 -2.45 19.84
N PHE A 63 -6.60 -3.16 19.95
CA PHE A 63 -7.52 -3.02 21.09
C PHE A 63 -7.05 -3.74 22.37
N THR A 64 -5.89 -4.41 22.33
CA THR A 64 -5.15 -4.87 23.51
C THR A 64 -3.95 -3.98 23.86
N GLY A 65 -3.85 -2.80 23.23
CA GLY A 65 -2.81 -1.80 23.50
C GLY A 65 -1.49 -2.04 22.78
N LYS A 66 -1.49 -2.82 21.70
CA LYS A 66 -0.29 -3.13 20.88
C LYS A 66 -0.46 -2.59 19.47
N PRO A 67 -0.11 -1.31 19.21
CA PRO A 67 -0.39 -0.67 17.93
C PRO A 67 0.52 -1.11 16.77
N PHE A 68 1.63 -1.80 17.05
CA PHE A 68 2.57 -2.29 16.04
C PHE A 68 2.08 -3.62 15.44
N LEU A 69 1.63 -3.57 14.19
CA LEU A 69 1.10 -4.71 13.44
C LEU A 69 2.23 -5.51 12.78
N ILE A 70 3.29 -4.82 12.37
CA ILE A 70 4.44 -5.36 11.67
C ILE A 70 5.58 -5.54 12.65
N THR A 71 5.97 -6.79 12.88
CA THR A 71 7.15 -7.13 13.67
C THR A 71 8.38 -7.18 12.77
N GLU A 72 9.59 -7.14 13.34
CA GLU A 72 10.83 -7.37 12.57
C GLU A 72 10.81 -8.72 11.84
N LYS A 73 10.24 -9.75 12.46
CA LYS A 73 10.04 -11.06 11.81
C LYS A 73 9.10 -10.95 10.60
N HIS A 74 7.98 -10.23 10.73
CA HIS A 74 7.08 -9.98 9.60
C HIS A 74 7.79 -9.19 8.50
N LEU A 75 8.56 -8.17 8.87
CA LEU A 75 9.33 -7.37 7.93
C LEU A 75 10.32 -8.24 7.14
N GLY A 76 11.05 -9.13 7.81
CA GLY A 76 11.96 -10.07 7.16
C GLY A 76 11.29 -11.00 6.13
N TYR A 77 10.01 -11.35 6.31
CA TYR A 77 9.24 -12.07 5.29
C TYR A 77 8.74 -11.16 4.16
N LEU A 78 8.40 -9.91 4.47
CA LEU A 78 7.88 -8.93 3.51
C LEU A 78 8.96 -8.33 2.61
N THR A 79 10.22 -8.36 3.07
CA THR A 79 11.39 -7.80 2.36
C THR A 79 12.42 -8.89 2.02
N ARG A 80 11.98 -10.11 1.76
CA ARG A 80 12.86 -11.22 1.38
C ARG A 80 13.59 -10.92 0.08
N GLU A 81 14.92 -11.03 0.13
CA GLU A 81 15.79 -10.89 -1.04
C GLU A 81 15.98 -12.21 -1.80
N ASP A 82 15.61 -13.34 -1.18
CA ASP A 82 15.76 -14.69 -1.74
C ASP A 82 14.51 -15.19 -2.49
N THR A 83 13.51 -14.33 -2.70
CA THR A 83 12.29 -14.65 -3.42
C THR A 83 11.94 -13.52 -4.39
N LEU A 84 11.23 -13.85 -5.48
CA LEU A 84 10.75 -12.85 -6.41
C LEU A 84 9.74 -11.91 -5.73
N TYR A 85 10.08 -10.62 -5.67
CA TYR A 85 9.19 -9.56 -5.22
C TYR A 85 8.22 -9.17 -6.33
N GLN A 86 6.93 -9.01 -6.00
CA GLN A 86 5.91 -8.49 -6.93
C GLN A 86 5.59 -7.03 -6.60
N PRO A 87 6.26 -6.05 -7.24
CA PRO A 87 5.95 -4.63 -7.04
C PRO A 87 4.55 -4.27 -7.57
N PRO A 88 3.97 -3.15 -7.11
CA PRO A 88 2.76 -2.59 -7.70
C PRO A 88 2.88 -2.44 -9.22
N HIS A 89 1.81 -2.78 -9.94
CA HIS A 89 1.72 -2.76 -11.42
C HIS A 89 2.54 -3.81 -12.16
N PHE A 90 3.27 -4.69 -11.46
CA PHE A 90 3.88 -5.87 -12.04
C PHE A 90 3.10 -7.12 -11.64
N PHE A 91 3.01 -8.05 -12.58
CA PHE A 91 2.38 -9.35 -12.37
C PHE A 91 3.40 -10.42 -12.72
N LEU A 92 3.82 -11.19 -11.73
CA LEU A 92 4.63 -12.37 -11.98
C LEU A 92 3.72 -13.48 -12.46
N THR A 93 4.01 -14.07 -13.63
CA THR A 93 3.18 -15.13 -14.20
C THR A 93 3.22 -16.36 -13.29
N THR A 94 2.08 -16.65 -12.66
CA THR A 94 1.92 -17.84 -11.81
C THR A 94 1.62 -19.08 -12.64
N THR A 95 1.74 -20.26 -12.03
CA THR A 95 1.35 -21.54 -12.67
C THR A 95 -0.14 -21.59 -13.00
N GLU A 96 -1.00 -20.99 -12.17
CA GLU A 96 -2.42 -20.82 -12.46
C GLU A 96 -2.64 -19.94 -13.69
N ARG A 97 -1.94 -18.80 -13.78
CA ARG A 97 -2.01 -17.91 -14.93
C ARG A 97 -1.50 -18.61 -16.20
N LEU A 98 -0.42 -19.39 -16.09
CA LEU A 98 0.09 -20.22 -17.19
C LEU A 98 -0.99 -21.19 -17.69
N ALA A 99 -1.63 -21.95 -16.81
CA ALA A 99 -2.70 -22.87 -17.19
C ALA A 99 -3.88 -22.15 -17.87
N GLN A 100 -4.29 -20.99 -17.35
CA GLN A 100 -5.31 -20.16 -17.96
C GLN A 100 -4.91 -19.70 -19.37
N LEU A 101 -3.68 -19.22 -19.54
CA LEU A 101 -3.15 -18.81 -20.84
C LEU A 101 -3.11 -19.97 -21.81
N SER A 102 -2.71 -21.17 -21.37
CA SER A 102 -2.67 -22.36 -22.22
C SER A 102 -4.05 -22.76 -22.72
N ILE A 103 -5.06 -22.79 -21.85
CA ILE A 103 -6.44 -23.10 -22.22
C ILE A 103 -6.98 -22.08 -23.23
N ASN A 104 -6.70 -20.80 -23.02
CA ASN A 104 -7.12 -19.75 -23.95
C ASN A 104 -6.34 -19.81 -25.28
N GLY A 105 -5.05 -20.15 -25.24
CA GLY A 105 -4.23 -20.35 -26.44
C GLY A 105 -4.81 -21.45 -27.34
N LEU A 106 -5.15 -22.59 -26.76
CA LEU A 106 -5.82 -23.69 -27.48
C LEU A 106 -7.17 -23.28 -28.04
N ARG A 107 -8.01 -22.59 -27.25
CA ARG A 107 -9.34 -22.12 -27.70
C ARG A 107 -9.28 -21.11 -28.83
N ASN A 108 -8.23 -20.30 -28.89
CA ASN A 108 -8.03 -19.29 -29.91
C ASN A 108 -7.08 -19.77 -31.02
N SER A 109 -6.74 -21.07 -31.06
CA SER A 109 -5.88 -21.67 -32.08
C SER A 109 -4.52 -20.99 -32.23
N LEU A 110 -3.94 -20.50 -31.13
CA LEU A 110 -2.56 -20.00 -31.10
C LEU A 110 -1.57 -21.15 -31.30
N PHE A 111 -1.89 -22.29 -30.70
CA PHE A 111 -1.19 -23.55 -30.89
C PHE A 111 -2.21 -24.68 -30.79
N PHE A 112 -1.88 -25.83 -31.37
CA PHE A 112 -2.75 -26.99 -31.46
C PHE A 112 -1.91 -28.26 -31.41
N TRP A 113 -2.58 -29.37 -31.07
CA TRP A 113 -1.98 -30.69 -31.13
C TRP A 113 -2.48 -31.39 -32.39
N ASP A 114 -1.55 -31.84 -33.23
CA ASP A 114 -1.84 -32.53 -34.49
C ASP A 114 -1.68 -34.05 -34.41
N GLY A 115 -1.41 -34.59 -33.21
CA GLY A 115 -1.17 -36.01 -33.00
C GLY A 115 0.32 -36.38 -32.91
N SER A 116 1.24 -35.43 -33.07
CA SER A 116 2.68 -35.63 -32.88
C SER A 116 3.11 -35.57 -31.40
N ASP A 117 4.41 -35.78 -31.13
CA ASP A 117 4.97 -35.69 -29.78
C ASP A 117 5.08 -34.25 -29.25
N GLU A 118 4.83 -33.25 -30.10
CA GLU A 118 4.98 -31.82 -29.78
C GLU A 118 3.71 -31.02 -30.12
N TYR A 119 3.57 -29.82 -29.54
CA TYR A 119 2.54 -28.88 -29.94
C TYR A 119 3.00 -28.06 -31.14
N SER A 120 2.11 -27.88 -32.12
CA SER A 120 2.33 -27.00 -33.26
C SER A 120 1.81 -25.61 -32.97
N VAL A 121 2.63 -24.57 -33.24
CA VAL A 121 2.22 -23.17 -33.13
C VAL A 121 1.64 -22.70 -34.47
N ASN A 122 0.53 -21.97 -34.43
CA ASN A 122 -0.06 -21.38 -35.61
C ASN A 122 0.85 -20.25 -36.14
N ARG A 123 1.24 -20.35 -37.41
CA ARG A 123 2.19 -19.44 -38.08
C ARG A 123 1.75 -17.98 -38.05
N GLU A 124 0.45 -17.69 -38.01
CA GLU A 124 -0.07 -16.32 -37.90
C GLU A 124 0.37 -15.64 -36.60
N PHE A 125 0.56 -16.40 -35.52
CA PHE A 125 0.88 -15.88 -34.20
C PHE A 125 2.33 -16.16 -33.77
N LEU A 126 3.14 -16.80 -34.61
CA LEU A 126 4.48 -17.29 -34.24
C LEU A 126 5.37 -16.20 -33.64
N ASP A 127 5.36 -15.02 -34.25
CA ASP A 127 6.17 -13.87 -33.83
C ASP A 127 5.32 -12.78 -33.12
N SER A 128 4.05 -13.06 -32.86
CA SER A 128 3.14 -12.10 -32.25
C SER A 128 3.29 -12.11 -30.72
N PRO A 129 3.38 -10.94 -30.05
CA PRO A 129 3.33 -10.89 -28.60
C PRO A 129 2.04 -11.53 -28.07
N VAL A 130 2.14 -12.33 -27.00
CA VAL A 130 0.97 -13.00 -26.38
C VAL A 130 -0.14 -12.01 -26.03
N SER A 131 0.23 -10.80 -25.59
CA SER A 131 -0.73 -9.74 -25.27
C SER A 131 -1.50 -9.19 -26.47
N GLU A 132 -0.96 -9.33 -27.68
CA GLU A 132 -1.62 -8.98 -28.94
C GLU A 132 -2.42 -10.14 -29.53
N ALA A 133 -1.93 -11.37 -29.39
CA ALA A 133 -2.65 -12.57 -29.82
C ALA A 133 -3.89 -12.87 -28.95
N LEU A 134 -3.90 -12.43 -27.67
CA LEU A 134 -5.00 -12.61 -26.73
C LEU A 134 -5.51 -11.26 -26.18
N PRO A 135 -6.00 -10.34 -27.02
CA PRO A 135 -6.26 -8.95 -26.63
C PRO A 135 -7.36 -8.81 -25.57
N LYS A 136 -8.30 -9.78 -25.51
CA LYS A 136 -9.35 -9.81 -24.48
C LYS A 136 -8.80 -10.08 -23.08
N LEU A 137 -7.69 -10.81 -22.95
CA LEU A 137 -7.06 -11.13 -21.67
C LEU A 137 -6.04 -10.08 -21.22
N PHE A 138 -5.59 -9.24 -22.15
CA PHE A 138 -4.51 -8.27 -21.97
C PHE A 138 -4.95 -6.87 -22.44
N ARG A 139 -6.17 -6.47 -22.09
CA ARG A 139 -6.73 -5.16 -22.46
C ARG A 139 -5.85 -4.01 -21.94
N ASP A 140 -5.46 -4.10 -20.68
CA ASP A 140 -4.81 -3.02 -19.94
C ASP A 140 -3.37 -3.35 -19.52
N THR A 141 -2.81 -4.45 -20.05
CA THR A 141 -1.53 -5.00 -19.62
C THR A 141 -0.72 -5.52 -20.81
N VAL A 142 0.60 -5.50 -20.69
CA VAL A 142 1.52 -6.17 -21.62
C VAL A 142 2.24 -7.28 -20.85
N MET A 143 2.32 -8.47 -21.43
CA MET A 143 3.11 -9.56 -20.86
C MET A 143 4.52 -9.47 -21.42
N VAL A 144 5.51 -9.46 -20.53
CA VAL A 144 6.93 -9.31 -20.89
C VAL A 144 7.78 -10.29 -20.10
N GLU A 145 8.92 -10.63 -20.67
CA GLU A 145 10.03 -11.26 -19.98
C GLU A 145 11.14 -10.22 -19.84
N ILE A 146 11.83 -10.21 -18.70
CA ILE A 146 12.92 -9.27 -18.41
C ILE A 146 14.22 -10.07 -18.35
N ASP A 147 15.15 -9.77 -19.26
CA ASP A 147 16.48 -10.36 -19.24
C ASP A 147 17.34 -9.69 -18.16
N LEU A 148 17.60 -10.44 -17.09
CA LEU A 148 18.42 -9.97 -15.95
C LEU A 148 19.92 -10.19 -16.17
N ALA A 149 20.32 -10.95 -17.20
CA ALA A 149 21.72 -11.32 -17.42
C ALA A 149 22.45 -10.35 -18.34
N ASN A 150 21.76 -9.74 -19.30
CA ASN A 150 22.36 -8.94 -20.37
C ASN A 150 22.00 -7.43 -20.30
N GLY A 151 21.66 -6.93 -19.12
CA GLY A 151 21.42 -5.50 -18.89
C GLY A 151 21.66 -5.11 -17.44
N THR A 152 22.17 -3.89 -17.24
CA THR A 152 22.23 -3.28 -15.91
C THR A 152 20.83 -2.88 -15.43
N ASP A 153 20.64 -2.75 -14.11
CA ASP A 153 19.38 -2.28 -13.54
C ASP A 153 18.90 -0.96 -14.16
N GLU A 154 19.83 -0.05 -14.44
CA GLU A 154 19.56 1.26 -15.05
C GLU A 154 19.10 1.11 -16.52
N GLU A 155 19.78 0.27 -17.31
CA GLU A 155 19.40 0.01 -18.69
C GLU A 155 18.01 -0.64 -18.78
N ILE A 156 17.71 -1.60 -17.90
CA ILE A 156 16.40 -2.24 -17.82
C ILE A 156 15.33 -1.20 -17.44
N ALA A 157 15.59 -0.38 -16.43
CA ALA A 157 14.66 0.64 -15.96
C ALA A 157 14.36 1.70 -17.03
N GLU A 158 15.39 2.25 -17.69
CA GLU A 158 15.21 3.27 -18.74
C GLU A 158 14.56 2.68 -20.00
N SER A 159 14.86 1.43 -20.36
CA SER A 159 14.18 0.73 -21.46
C SER A 159 12.69 0.58 -21.19
N LEU A 160 12.32 0.12 -19.99
CA LEU A 160 10.92 0.01 -19.59
C LEU A 160 10.24 1.39 -19.60
N LYS A 161 10.88 2.40 -19.02
CA LYS A 161 10.38 3.79 -18.98
C LYS A 161 10.14 4.36 -20.37
N ALA A 162 11.03 4.09 -21.33
CA ALA A 162 10.88 4.51 -22.72
C ALA A 162 9.75 3.78 -23.45
N ALA A 163 9.50 2.51 -23.13
CA ALA A 163 8.44 1.70 -23.75
C ALA A 163 7.03 2.05 -23.26
N LEU A 164 6.86 2.42 -21.98
CA LEU A 164 5.55 2.67 -21.35
C LEU A 164 4.63 3.65 -22.12
N PRO A 165 5.10 4.82 -22.63
CA PRO A 165 4.25 5.71 -23.43
C PRO A 165 3.79 5.07 -24.75
N GLN A 166 4.65 4.28 -25.39
CA GLN A 166 4.33 3.61 -26.65
C GLN A 166 3.31 2.49 -26.42
N TRP A 167 3.48 1.66 -25.39
CA TRP A 167 2.49 0.63 -25.03
C TRP A 167 1.12 1.23 -24.69
N ARG A 168 1.10 2.33 -23.94
CA ARG A 168 -0.14 3.08 -23.65
C ARG A 168 -0.83 3.57 -24.91
N LYS A 169 -0.07 4.15 -25.84
CA LYS A 169 -0.60 4.59 -27.14
C LYS A 169 -1.19 3.44 -27.95
N VAL A 170 -0.51 2.29 -28.00
CA VAL A 170 -0.98 1.08 -28.71
C VAL A 170 -2.28 0.56 -28.08
N ARG A 171 -2.43 0.63 -26.76
CA ARG A 171 -3.63 0.16 -26.05
C ARG A 171 -4.74 1.22 -25.91
N GLY A 172 -4.49 2.47 -26.33
CA GLY A 172 -5.45 3.57 -26.17
C GLY A 172 -5.71 3.94 -24.70
N ILE A 173 -4.70 3.80 -23.85
CA ILE A 173 -4.79 4.05 -22.41
C ILE A 173 -4.07 5.35 -22.08
N GLU A 174 -4.78 6.31 -21.50
CA GLU A 174 -4.17 7.52 -20.98
C GLU A 174 -3.41 7.23 -19.67
N ALA A 175 -2.29 7.93 -19.47
CA ALA A 175 -1.60 7.86 -18.20
C ALA A 175 -2.48 8.49 -17.12
N ASP A 176 -2.60 7.81 -15.98
CA ASP A 176 -3.26 8.38 -14.81
C ASP A 176 -2.45 9.58 -14.31
N THR A 177 -2.99 10.78 -14.52
CA THR A 177 -2.42 12.05 -14.06
C THR A 177 -3.11 12.57 -12.80
N THR A 178 -4.10 11.83 -12.27
CA THR A 178 -4.90 12.26 -11.11
C THR A 178 -3.96 12.56 -9.95
N ASP A 179 -3.95 13.83 -9.53
CA ASP A 179 -3.02 14.46 -8.58
C ASP A 179 -2.23 13.44 -7.77
N ALA A 180 -1.02 13.12 -8.26
CA ALA A 180 -0.06 12.33 -7.53
C ALA A 180 0.02 12.97 -6.15
N ILE A 181 -0.53 12.30 -5.14
CA ILE A 181 -0.38 12.73 -3.75
C ILE A 181 1.12 12.93 -3.61
N ARG A 182 1.55 14.18 -3.43
CA ARG A 182 2.97 14.50 -3.34
C ARG A 182 3.45 13.99 -1.99
N PHE A 183 3.67 12.68 -1.93
CA PHE A 183 4.21 12.01 -0.76
C PHE A 183 5.69 12.35 -0.73
N GLY A 184 6.08 13.01 0.35
CA GLY A 184 7.47 13.36 0.60
C GLY A 184 7.69 13.49 2.10
N TYR A 185 8.83 14.08 2.46
CA TYR A 185 9.19 14.22 3.86
C TYR A 185 8.14 14.96 4.71
N GLY A 186 7.53 16.02 4.17
CA GLY A 186 6.45 16.74 4.86
C GLY A 186 5.23 15.85 5.14
N THR A 187 4.96 14.84 4.32
CA THR A 187 3.89 13.86 4.57
C THR A 187 4.26 12.92 5.71
N ILE A 188 5.53 12.49 5.79
CA ILE A 188 6.05 11.67 6.89
C ILE A 188 5.94 12.44 8.21
N LYS A 189 6.36 13.72 8.24
CA LYS A 189 6.17 14.61 9.39
C LYS A 189 4.71 14.68 9.84
N LYS A 190 3.78 14.84 8.89
CA LYS A 190 2.34 14.89 9.20
C LYS A 190 1.80 13.57 9.75
N LEU A 191 2.24 12.42 9.22
CA LEU A 191 1.84 11.10 9.72
C LEU A 191 2.12 10.95 11.22
N ILE A 192 3.28 11.43 11.65
CA ILE A 192 3.72 11.40 13.05
C ILE A 192 3.12 12.54 13.87
N ASN A 193 3.42 13.80 13.51
CA ASN A 193 3.10 14.97 14.33
C ASN A 193 1.58 15.17 14.49
N TYR A 194 0.78 14.80 13.47
CA TYR A 194 -0.69 14.92 13.54
C TYR A 194 -1.33 13.66 14.13
N ARG A 195 -0.54 12.73 14.67
CA ARG A 195 -0.99 11.49 15.33
C ARG A 195 -1.98 10.72 14.44
N LEU A 196 -1.66 10.59 13.15
CA LEU A 196 -2.60 10.03 12.17
C LEU A 196 -2.82 8.53 12.39
N ILE A 197 -1.81 7.78 12.83
CA ILE A 197 -1.93 6.34 13.10
C ILE A 197 -2.91 6.05 14.24
N PRO A 198 -2.76 6.64 15.46
CA PRO A 198 -3.78 6.44 16.50
C PRO A 198 -5.15 7.02 16.09
N MET A 199 -5.20 8.08 15.28
CA MET A 199 -6.46 8.57 14.73
C MET A 199 -7.14 7.52 13.82
N ILE A 200 -6.40 6.87 12.92
CA ILE A 200 -6.91 5.76 12.10
C ILE A 200 -7.50 4.68 13.00
N ASP A 201 -6.76 4.25 14.02
CA ASP A 201 -7.15 3.15 14.91
C ASP A 201 -8.42 3.50 15.72
N ILE A 202 -8.58 4.76 16.17
CA ILE A 202 -9.83 5.25 16.80
C ILE A 202 -10.99 5.27 15.80
N LEU A 203 -10.75 5.69 14.55
CA LEU A 203 -11.78 5.72 13.51
C LEU A 203 -12.27 4.30 13.17
N VAL A 204 -11.37 3.32 13.12
CA VAL A 204 -11.70 1.90 12.95
C VAL A 204 -12.56 1.42 14.11
N TRP A 205 -12.14 1.69 15.36
CA TRP A 205 -12.94 1.37 16.55
C TRP A 205 -14.35 1.95 16.46
N SER A 206 -14.47 3.23 16.10
CA SER A 206 -15.75 3.94 15.99
C SER A 206 -16.67 3.32 14.93
N THR A 207 -16.08 2.86 13.82
CA THR A 207 -16.79 2.21 12.71
C THR A 207 -17.34 0.86 13.12
N LEU A 208 -16.51 0.02 13.76
CA LEU A 208 -16.89 -1.31 14.25
C LEU A 208 -18.02 -1.23 15.29
N HIS A 209 -17.96 -0.25 16.18
CA HIS A 209 -18.98 -0.03 17.22
C HIS A 209 -20.18 0.79 16.73
N LYS A 210 -20.16 1.26 15.47
CA LYS A 210 -21.20 2.10 14.84
C LYS A 210 -21.48 3.38 15.64
N VAL A 211 -20.44 3.98 16.21
CA VAL A 211 -20.49 5.21 17.03
C VAL A 211 -19.88 6.37 16.26
N ARG A 212 -20.55 7.53 16.27
CA ARG A 212 -20.00 8.76 15.70
C ARG A 212 -19.10 9.45 16.73
N ILE A 213 -17.86 9.73 16.35
CA ILE A 213 -16.91 10.54 17.13
C ILE A 213 -16.80 11.95 16.54
N SER A 214 -16.85 12.97 17.40
CA SER A 214 -16.62 14.38 17.01
C SER A 214 -15.14 14.72 17.00
N GLU A 215 -14.79 15.80 16.31
CA GLU A 215 -13.42 16.30 16.17
C GLU A 215 -12.87 16.80 17.51
N ASP A 216 -13.69 17.47 18.33
CA ASP A 216 -13.33 17.82 19.71
C ASP A 216 -13.00 16.58 20.54
N ARG A 217 -13.77 15.49 20.38
CA ARG A 217 -13.49 14.24 21.11
C ARG A 217 -12.21 13.57 20.62
N LEU A 218 -11.95 13.57 19.30
CA LEU A 218 -10.69 13.11 18.74
C LEU A 218 -9.51 13.89 19.30
N SER A 219 -9.59 15.23 19.32
CA SER A 219 -8.55 16.09 19.89
C SER A 219 -8.22 15.68 21.34
N ARG A 220 -9.25 15.56 22.19
CA ARG A 220 -9.07 15.18 23.62
C ARG A 220 -8.63 13.73 23.87
N LEU A 221 -8.76 12.85 22.89
CA LEU A 221 -8.24 11.47 22.98
C LEU A 221 -6.80 11.40 22.52
N LEU A 222 -6.44 12.22 21.53
CA LEU A 222 -5.13 12.21 20.90
C LEU A 222 -4.14 13.12 21.61
N TYR A 223 -4.59 14.19 22.26
CA TYR A 223 -3.75 15.22 22.88
C TYR A 223 -4.12 15.40 24.35
N THR A 224 -3.12 15.77 25.15
CA THR A 224 -3.19 15.98 26.60
C THR A 224 -2.61 17.35 26.97
N ASP A 225 -2.88 17.82 28.18
CA ASP A 225 -2.35 19.10 28.66
C ASP A 225 -0.81 19.10 28.83
N ASP A 226 -0.17 17.92 28.79
CA ASP A 226 1.28 17.76 28.78
C ASP A 226 1.91 17.99 27.40
N ASP A 227 1.10 18.12 26.34
CA ASP A 227 1.56 18.43 25.00
C ASP A 227 1.72 19.95 24.81
N ASP A 228 2.75 20.36 24.07
CA ASP A 228 2.92 21.77 23.70
C ASP A 228 1.66 22.28 22.97
N GLU A 229 1.22 23.51 23.28
CA GLU A 229 0.04 24.11 22.64
C GLU A 229 0.17 24.14 21.11
N GLU A 230 1.39 24.36 20.60
CA GLU A 230 1.69 24.34 19.16
C GLU A 230 1.55 22.96 18.51
N GLN A 231 1.69 21.89 19.29
CA GLN A 231 1.50 20.51 18.85
C GLN A 231 0.06 20.03 18.99
N THR A 232 -0.74 20.68 19.84
CA THR A 232 -2.14 20.35 20.07
C THR A 232 -3.00 20.78 18.89
N ARG A 233 -3.79 19.84 18.35
CA ARG A 233 -4.63 20.09 17.17
C ARG A 233 -6.04 20.53 17.55
N LEU A 234 -6.43 21.70 17.05
CA LEU A 234 -7.76 22.28 17.24
C LEU A 234 -8.81 21.56 16.38
N ASN A 235 -10.08 21.67 16.78
CA ASN A 235 -11.21 21.00 16.11
C ASN A 235 -11.24 21.25 14.59
N HIS A 236 -11.08 22.51 14.15
CA HIS A 236 -11.10 22.83 12.72
C HIS A 236 -9.91 22.22 11.96
N GLN A 237 -8.73 22.12 12.58
CA GLN A 237 -7.56 21.46 11.97
C GLN A 237 -7.81 19.95 11.81
N ILE A 238 -8.41 19.31 12.81
CA ILE A 238 -8.77 17.89 12.73
C ILE A 238 -9.82 17.66 11.63
N ARG A 239 -10.86 18.51 11.60
CA ARG A 239 -11.95 18.41 10.63
C ARG A 239 -11.46 18.56 9.19
N ASP A 240 -10.71 19.63 8.94
CA ASP A 240 -10.41 20.10 7.59
C ASP A 240 -9.12 19.48 7.04
N THR A 241 -8.23 18.96 7.91
CA THR A 241 -6.93 18.39 7.51
C THR A 241 -6.70 16.98 8.05
N ASP A 242 -6.69 16.78 9.37
CA ASP A 242 -6.07 15.57 9.95
C ASP A 242 -6.91 14.32 9.73
N ARG A 243 -8.23 14.40 9.99
CA ARG A 243 -9.16 13.27 9.73
C ARG A 243 -9.19 12.90 8.24
N PRO A 244 -9.36 13.84 7.29
CA PRO A 244 -9.23 13.53 5.87
C PRO A 244 -7.89 12.87 5.52
N LEU A 245 -6.78 13.37 6.09
CA LEU A 245 -5.46 12.82 5.82
C LEU A 245 -5.25 11.44 6.44
N ALA A 246 -5.81 11.16 7.62
CA ALA A 246 -5.79 9.84 8.26
C ALA A 246 -6.52 8.80 7.39
N ILE A 247 -7.73 9.12 6.92
CA ILE A 247 -8.49 8.23 6.01
C ILE A 247 -7.71 8.02 4.71
N LYS A 248 -7.12 9.09 4.16
CA LYS A 248 -6.29 9.03 2.96
C LYS A 248 -5.03 8.18 3.19
N ALA A 249 -4.40 8.28 4.35
CA ALA A 249 -3.18 7.52 4.70
C ALA A 249 -3.43 6.00 4.73
N ALA A 250 -4.64 5.58 5.08
CA ALA A 250 -5.09 4.19 5.03
C ALA A 250 -5.73 3.80 3.67
N SER A 251 -5.33 4.44 2.57
CA SER A 251 -5.84 4.14 1.22
C SER A 251 -4.76 3.59 0.29
N ILE A 252 -5.14 2.71 -0.65
CA ILE A 252 -4.24 2.14 -1.65
C ILE A 252 -3.51 3.22 -2.48
N PRO A 253 -4.16 4.30 -2.96
CA PRO A 253 -3.45 5.37 -3.67
C PRO A 253 -2.33 6.02 -2.85
N PHE A 254 -2.55 6.24 -1.55
CA PHE A 254 -1.53 6.81 -0.66
C PHE A 254 -0.35 5.86 -0.47
N ILE A 255 -0.63 4.58 -0.21
CA ILE A 255 0.41 3.55 -0.08
C ILE A 255 1.24 3.43 -1.36
N ARG A 256 0.63 3.50 -2.55
CA ARG A 256 1.36 3.50 -3.83
C ARG A 256 2.35 4.67 -3.93
N GLN A 257 1.96 5.86 -3.47
CA GLN A 257 2.83 7.03 -3.46
C GLN A 257 3.95 6.91 -2.42
N PHE A 258 3.66 6.33 -1.24
CA PHE A 258 4.69 6.03 -0.26
C PHE A 258 5.70 4.99 -0.80
N HIS A 259 5.22 3.93 -1.45
CA HIS A 259 6.09 2.94 -2.11
C HIS A 259 6.97 3.58 -3.20
N LEU A 260 6.41 4.49 -4.02
CA LEU A 260 7.17 5.25 -5.02
C LEU A 260 8.25 6.11 -4.36
N PHE A 261 7.93 6.82 -3.28
CA PHE A 261 8.89 7.63 -2.52
C PHE A 261 10.03 6.76 -1.97
N ILE A 262 9.70 5.63 -1.35
CA ILE A 262 10.67 4.69 -0.78
C ILE A 262 11.61 4.12 -1.85
N ASN A 263 11.10 3.78 -3.04
CA ASN A 263 11.95 3.21 -4.09
C ASN A 263 12.85 4.26 -4.74
N LYS A 264 12.37 5.49 -4.94
CA LYS A 264 13.21 6.61 -5.39
C LYS A 264 14.30 6.97 -4.39
N ASN A 265 14.03 6.76 -3.10
CA ASN A 265 14.95 7.08 -2.01
C ASN A 265 15.30 5.82 -1.24
N SER A 266 15.78 4.78 -1.95
CA SER A 266 16.04 3.45 -1.38
C SER A 266 16.98 3.47 -0.17
N HIS A 267 17.94 4.41 -0.15
CA HIS A 267 18.84 4.66 0.98
C HIS A 267 18.12 5.03 2.28
N LEU A 268 16.89 5.55 2.23
CA LEU A 268 16.08 5.90 3.41
C LEU A 268 15.36 4.71 4.04
N LYS A 269 15.23 3.57 3.35
CA LYS A 269 14.41 2.42 3.79
C LYS A 269 14.68 1.99 5.23
N ASN A 270 15.95 1.93 5.59
CA ASN A 270 16.42 1.44 6.88
C ASN A 270 16.73 2.56 7.89
N ILE A 271 16.53 3.83 7.50
CA ILE A 271 16.70 4.97 8.40
C ILE A 271 15.47 5.11 9.29
N ARG A 272 15.69 5.50 10.54
CA ARG A 272 14.60 5.76 11.51
C ARG A 272 13.73 6.90 11.02
N VAL A 273 12.42 6.80 11.23
CA VAL A 273 11.44 7.82 10.83
C VAL A 273 11.80 9.19 11.41
N SER A 274 12.21 9.26 12.69
CA SER A 274 12.69 10.48 13.34
C SER A 274 13.86 11.15 12.62
N ASP A 275 14.82 10.36 12.13
CA ASP A 275 15.98 10.90 11.42
C ASP A 275 15.61 11.33 10.00
N VAL A 276 14.72 10.59 9.33
CA VAL A 276 14.13 11.01 8.03
C VAL A 276 13.40 12.35 8.15
N MET A 277 12.71 12.59 9.27
CA MET A 277 12.06 13.89 9.52
C MET A 277 13.09 15.02 9.67
N LYS A 278 14.22 14.80 10.34
CA LYS A 278 15.28 15.82 10.52
C LYS A 278 15.98 16.19 9.21
N ILE A 279 16.22 15.22 8.32
CA ILE A 279 16.80 15.47 6.99
C ILE A 279 15.95 16.52 6.26
N ALA A 280 14.64 16.44 6.40
CA ALA A 280 13.71 17.36 5.77
C ALA A 280 13.57 18.73 6.43
N ASP A 281 14.23 18.96 7.57
CA ASP A 281 14.42 20.32 8.11
C ASP A 281 15.73 20.95 7.62
N SER A 282 16.59 20.15 6.96
CA SER A 282 17.90 20.57 6.46
C SER A 282 17.92 20.89 4.96
N ASP A 283 16.86 20.50 4.24
CA ASP A 283 16.57 20.81 2.82
C ASP A 283 15.54 21.95 2.70
#